data_AF-W2M5N6-F1
#
_entry.id   AF-W2M5N6-F1
#
_cell.length_a   1.000
_cell.length_b   1.000
_cell.length_c   1.000
_cell.angle_alpha   90.00
_cell.angle_beta   90.00
_cell.angle_gamma   90.00
#
_symmetry.space_group_name_H-M   'P 1'
#
loop_
_entity.id
_entity.type
_entity.pdbx_description
1 polymer ?
#
loop_
_entity_poly.entity_id
_entity_poly.type
_entity_poly.pdbx_seq_one_letter_code
_entity_poly.pdbx_strand_id
1 'polypeptide(L)'
;MMAGPAMGQQVMQSSSLPSDFEKRLKTMISDQIEALNSYLGDDQLDWHRKIETEVDMREEMESSVLQWVTEHGEFYSTGVAGKFDAKKERQYDSYWNWAVQDAIELYHHTATVTKDLPVNEGFTLTHLRNRATPELVRCIRNYATRAEKENRPDLAQSLKALVVNMKEWQTARPVRVQRFEPSKPQLQILENGQLEYAEVARDGVADSINYVEEMARGLKYNAVMKSGEFGVSGIKKKPSGFEPNPTDNGSTTSEDLDSDEVDSGEDEEVSHEGSTDTNDTTPTGVTRIETLGDALRRRAQQESNWHPGVQASSMHHRMNGILKKTVLPHVHIRKPSDVDPTIRLYDVESTCMLLSCMREMAST
;
A
#
# COMPACT_ATOMS: atom_id res chain seq x y z
N MET A 1 99.05 -53.70 -10.17
CA MET A 1 98.64 -54.10 -8.81
C MET A 1 97.12 -54.15 -8.76
N MET A 2 96.59 -55.34 -8.49
CA MET A 2 95.24 -55.75 -8.05
C MET A 2 94.07 -54.74 -8.00
N ALA A 3 92.97 -55.07 -8.70
CA ALA A 3 91.59 -55.19 -8.17
C ALA A 3 90.67 -55.73 -9.29
N GLY A 4 89.96 -56.85 -9.06
CA GLY A 4 89.20 -57.58 -10.08
C GLY A 4 87.80 -56.99 -10.38
N PRO A 5 87.22 -57.21 -11.58
CA PRO A 5 85.86 -56.82 -11.90
C PRO A 5 84.84 -57.98 -11.84
N ALA A 6 83.63 -57.59 -11.46
CA ALA A 6 82.42 -58.40 -11.35
C ALA A 6 81.83 -58.85 -12.69
N MET A 7 81.28 -60.07 -12.71
CA MET A 7 80.28 -60.57 -13.67
C MET A 7 79.20 -61.25 -12.81
N GLY A 8 77.90 -61.11 -12.99
CA GLY A 8 77.10 -60.59 -14.09
C GLY A 8 75.77 -61.32 -13.99
N GLN A 9 74.76 -60.65 -13.41
CA GLN A 9 73.43 -61.19 -13.19
C GLN A 9 72.65 -61.16 -14.52
N GLN A 10 72.35 -62.33 -15.08
CA GLN A 10 71.46 -62.45 -16.24
C GLN A 10 70.00 -62.28 -15.79
N VAL A 11 69.38 -61.20 -16.26
CA VAL A 11 67.94 -60.94 -16.22
C VAL A 11 67.28 -61.75 -17.34
N MET A 12 66.33 -62.62 -16.99
CA MET A 12 65.44 -63.25 -17.97
C MET A 12 64.39 -62.24 -18.44
N GLN A 13 64.32 -62.01 -19.74
CA GLN A 13 63.32 -61.18 -20.41
C GLN A 13 62.03 -61.97 -20.63
N SER A 14 60.87 -61.39 -20.27
CA SER A 14 59.56 -61.85 -20.68
C SER A 14 59.29 -61.38 -22.12
N SER A 15 59.03 -62.32 -23.02
CA SER A 15 58.66 -62.06 -24.41
C SER A 15 57.22 -61.54 -24.52
N SER A 16 57.04 -60.45 -25.25
CA SER A 16 55.72 -59.95 -25.69
C SER A 16 55.10 -60.90 -26.72
N LEU A 17 53.82 -61.23 -26.57
CA LEU A 17 53.06 -62.04 -27.53
C LEU A 17 52.80 -61.24 -28.83
N PRO A 18 52.67 -61.89 -30.01
CA PRO A 18 52.31 -61.21 -31.25
C PRO A 18 50.90 -60.61 -31.16
N SER A 19 50.74 -59.35 -31.57
CA SER A 19 49.44 -58.65 -31.52
C SER A 19 48.29 -59.39 -32.22
N ASP A 20 48.61 -60.20 -33.24
CA ASP A 20 47.61 -61.00 -33.97
C ASP A 20 47.12 -62.22 -33.18
N PHE A 21 47.95 -62.76 -32.30
CA PHE A 21 47.51 -63.79 -31.35
C PHE A 21 46.54 -63.21 -30.32
N GLU A 22 46.83 -62.01 -29.79
CA GLU A 22 45.92 -61.33 -28.87
C GLU A 22 44.58 -60.98 -29.53
N LYS A 23 44.55 -60.57 -30.80
CA LYS A 23 43.31 -60.36 -31.56
C LYS A 23 42.50 -61.65 -31.70
N ARG A 24 43.16 -62.77 -32.03
CA ARG A 24 42.51 -64.09 -32.13
C ARG A 24 41.98 -64.58 -30.78
N LEU A 25 42.71 -64.30 -29.70
CA LEU A 25 42.26 -64.61 -28.35
C LEU A 25 41.03 -63.77 -27.96
N LYS A 26 41.05 -62.47 -28.24
CA LYS A 26 39.92 -61.56 -27.98
C LYS A 26 38.66 -61.95 -28.76
N THR A 27 38.81 -62.35 -30.01
CA THR A 27 37.69 -62.82 -30.84
C THR A 27 37.10 -64.12 -30.29
N MET A 28 37.93 -65.12 -29.97
CA MET A 28 37.46 -66.35 -29.32
C MET A 28 36.73 -66.08 -27.99
N ILE A 29 37.24 -65.14 -27.19
CA ILE A 29 36.57 -64.73 -25.93
C ILE A 29 35.23 -64.05 -26.21
N SER A 30 35.16 -63.17 -27.22
CA SER A 30 33.91 -62.52 -27.65
C SER A 30 32.85 -63.54 -28.07
N ASP A 31 33.23 -64.52 -28.89
CA ASP A 31 32.33 -65.58 -29.37
C ASP A 31 31.81 -66.44 -28.21
N GLN A 32 32.66 -66.75 -27.22
CA GLN A 32 32.26 -67.47 -26.01
C GLN A 32 31.28 -66.65 -25.15
N ILE A 33 31.52 -65.35 -25.00
CA ILE A 33 30.62 -64.44 -24.28
C ILE A 33 29.27 -64.35 -24.98
N GLU A 34 29.25 -64.23 -26.31
CA GLU A 34 28.01 -64.17 -27.09
C GLU A 34 27.17 -65.45 -26.95
N ALA A 35 27.80 -66.62 -27.02
CA ALA A 35 27.12 -67.91 -26.84
C ALA A 35 26.52 -68.06 -25.42
N LEU A 36 27.25 -67.61 -24.39
CA LEU A 36 26.77 -67.62 -23.00
C LEU A 36 25.59 -66.66 -22.79
N ASN A 37 25.68 -65.44 -23.33
CA ASN A 37 24.61 -64.43 -23.23
C ASN A 37 23.33 -64.89 -23.94
N SER A 38 23.46 -65.51 -25.12
CA SER A 38 22.33 -66.08 -25.86
C SER A 38 21.63 -67.21 -25.08
N TYR A 39 22.39 -68.02 -24.35
CA TYR A 39 21.84 -69.06 -23.47
C TYR A 39 21.14 -68.50 -22.23
N LEU A 40 21.69 -67.44 -21.62
CA LEU A 40 21.14 -66.77 -20.44
C LEU A 40 19.95 -65.86 -20.77
N GLY A 41 19.78 -65.45 -22.04
CA GLY A 41 18.78 -64.47 -22.46
C GLY A 41 19.14 -63.03 -22.07
N ASP A 42 20.38 -62.78 -21.68
CA ASP A 42 20.87 -61.46 -21.28
C ASP A 42 21.35 -60.68 -22.51
N ASP A 43 20.67 -59.58 -22.84
CA ASP A 43 21.05 -58.69 -23.93
C ASP A 43 22.09 -57.66 -23.44
N GLN A 44 23.34 -57.80 -23.89
CA GLN A 44 24.43 -56.86 -23.59
C GLN A 44 24.22 -55.47 -24.19
N LEU A 45 23.31 -55.29 -25.15
CA LEU A 45 23.02 -54.01 -25.80
C LEU A 45 21.74 -53.35 -25.28
N ASP A 46 21.01 -54.00 -24.36
CA ASP A 46 19.79 -53.45 -23.76
C ASP A 46 20.06 -52.13 -23.04
N TRP A 47 21.19 -52.03 -22.34
CA TRP A 47 21.60 -50.77 -21.70
C TRP A 47 21.94 -49.68 -22.71
N HIS A 48 22.59 -50.03 -23.83
CA HIS A 48 22.91 -49.08 -24.89
C HIS A 48 21.64 -48.50 -25.51
N ARG A 49 20.68 -49.38 -25.82
CA ARG A 49 19.37 -49.00 -26.37
C ARG A 49 18.60 -48.10 -25.41
N LYS A 50 18.60 -48.43 -24.11
CA LYS A 50 17.98 -47.60 -23.06
C LYS A 50 18.63 -46.23 -22.95
N ILE A 51 19.96 -46.16 -23.02
CA ILE A 51 20.68 -44.88 -23.01
C ILE A 51 20.34 -44.05 -24.24
N GLU A 52 20.32 -44.65 -25.43
CA GLU A 52 19.97 -43.96 -26.67
C GLU A 52 18.55 -43.37 -26.58
N THR A 53 17.59 -44.16 -26.11
CA THR A 53 16.21 -43.66 -25.91
C THR A 53 16.11 -42.57 -24.84
N GLU A 54 16.91 -42.62 -23.77
CA GLU A 54 16.93 -41.59 -22.73
C GLU A 54 17.56 -40.28 -23.23
N VAL A 55 18.56 -40.37 -24.12
CA VAL A 55 19.15 -39.20 -24.79
C VAL A 55 18.12 -38.52 -25.67
N ASP A 56 17.41 -39.28 -26.51
CA ASP A 56 16.36 -38.75 -27.38
C ASP A 56 15.26 -38.03 -26.56
N MET A 57 14.82 -38.62 -25.45
CA MET A 57 13.82 -38.00 -24.56
C MET A 57 14.33 -36.73 -23.87
N ARG A 58 15.62 -36.68 -23.52
CA ARG A 58 16.24 -35.48 -22.92
C ARG A 58 16.32 -34.35 -23.93
N GLU A 59 16.74 -34.64 -25.16
CA GLU A 59 16.82 -33.64 -26.24
C GLU A 59 15.44 -33.04 -26.54
N GLU A 60 14.37 -33.86 -26.55
CA GLU A 60 13.00 -33.38 -26.73
C GLU A 60 12.55 -32.48 -25.56
N MET A 61 12.80 -32.89 -24.30
CA MET A 61 12.49 -32.06 -23.13
C MET A 61 13.27 -30.74 -23.10
N GLU A 62 14.56 -30.78 -23.43
CA GLU A 62 15.41 -29.59 -23.51
C GLU A 62 14.94 -28.63 -24.61
N SER A 63 14.52 -29.16 -25.76
CA SER A 63 13.93 -28.36 -26.84
C SER A 63 12.64 -27.65 -26.39
N SER A 64 11.74 -28.36 -25.70
CA SER A 64 10.53 -27.78 -25.14
C SER A 64 10.84 -26.70 -24.09
N VAL A 65 11.76 -26.96 -23.16
CA VAL A 65 12.18 -25.95 -22.16
C VAL A 65 12.82 -24.73 -22.84
N LEU A 66 13.63 -24.92 -23.87
CA LEU A 66 14.25 -23.84 -24.61
C LEU A 66 13.22 -23.00 -25.36
N GLN A 67 12.18 -23.61 -25.94
CA GLN A 67 11.06 -22.87 -26.53
C GLN A 67 10.40 -21.96 -25.50
N TRP A 68 10.08 -22.48 -24.31
CA TRP A 68 9.52 -21.70 -23.21
C TRP A 68 10.42 -20.54 -22.77
N VAL A 69 11.73 -20.78 -22.64
CA VAL A 69 12.69 -19.74 -22.25
C VAL A 69 12.87 -18.70 -23.37
N THR A 70 12.78 -19.12 -24.64
CA THR A 70 12.88 -18.21 -25.80
C THR A 70 11.65 -17.31 -25.92
N GLU A 71 10.44 -17.86 -25.66
CA GLU A 71 9.18 -17.11 -25.75
C GLU A 71 8.99 -16.15 -24.56
N HIS A 72 9.26 -16.62 -23.33
CA HIS A 72 8.95 -15.86 -22.12
C HIS A 72 10.15 -15.15 -21.49
N GLY A 73 11.37 -15.53 -21.86
CA GLY A 73 12.60 -15.04 -21.24
C GLY A 73 12.89 -15.67 -19.88
N GLU A 74 14.17 -15.67 -19.51
CA GLU A 74 14.67 -16.26 -18.26
C GLU A 74 14.14 -15.57 -17.00
N PHE A 75 13.91 -14.25 -17.07
CA PHE A 75 13.36 -13.50 -15.93
C PHE A 75 11.95 -13.95 -15.57
N TYR A 76 11.09 -14.17 -16.57
CA TYR A 76 9.73 -14.64 -16.33
C TYR A 76 9.75 -16.07 -15.79
N SER A 77 10.49 -16.98 -16.45
CA SER A 77 10.53 -18.40 -16.07
C SER A 77 11.02 -18.60 -14.63
N THR A 78 12.05 -17.86 -14.20
CA THR A 78 12.53 -17.87 -12.81
C THR A 78 11.56 -17.16 -11.85
N GLY A 79 10.84 -16.14 -12.33
CA GLY A 79 9.89 -15.35 -11.56
C GLY A 79 8.58 -16.07 -11.21
N VAL A 80 8.07 -16.94 -12.10
CA VAL A 80 6.84 -17.72 -11.86
C VAL A 80 7.04 -18.95 -10.96
N ALA A 81 8.27 -19.22 -10.50
CA ALA A 81 8.51 -20.31 -9.56
C ALA A 81 7.69 -20.14 -8.26
N GLY A 82 6.98 -21.20 -7.88
CA GLY A 82 6.13 -21.19 -6.69
C GLY A 82 6.94 -20.94 -5.40
N LYS A 83 6.71 -19.82 -4.74
CA LYS A 83 7.36 -19.46 -3.47
C LYS A 83 6.58 -19.88 -2.23
N PHE A 84 5.29 -20.17 -2.39
CA PHE A 84 4.41 -20.51 -1.29
C PHE A 84 4.73 -21.91 -0.74
N ASP A 85 4.95 -21.98 0.56
CA ASP A 85 5.16 -23.23 1.30
C ASP A 85 4.41 -23.11 2.62
N ALA A 86 3.42 -23.97 2.84
CA ALA A 86 2.60 -23.99 4.05
C ALA A 86 3.45 -24.17 5.32
N LYS A 87 4.58 -24.88 5.25
CA LYS A 87 5.47 -25.08 6.40
C LYS A 87 6.24 -23.81 6.80
N LYS A 88 6.30 -22.82 5.92
CA LYS A 88 6.93 -21.53 6.20
C LYS A 88 5.96 -20.50 6.77
N GLU A 89 4.68 -20.83 6.89
CA GLU A 89 3.67 -19.97 7.51
C GLU A 89 4.06 -19.67 8.97
N ARG A 90 4.11 -18.37 9.32
CA ARG A 90 4.38 -17.92 10.69
C ARG A 90 3.10 -17.36 11.29
N GLN A 91 2.58 -18.07 12.29
CA GLN A 91 1.42 -17.65 13.04
C GLN A 91 1.87 -16.87 14.27
N TYR A 92 1.41 -15.62 14.38
CA TYR A 92 1.69 -14.73 15.51
C TYR A 92 0.39 -14.45 16.27
N ASP A 93 0.11 -15.25 17.29
CA ASP A 93 -1.13 -15.23 18.08
C ASP A 93 -0.93 -14.77 19.54
N SER A 94 0.32 -14.66 19.99
CA SER A 94 0.71 -14.43 21.38
C SER A 94 0.60 -12.97 21.86
N TYR A 95 -0.44 -12.25 21.43
CA TYR A 95 -0.64 -10.82 21.75
C TYR A 95 -0.72 -10.53 23.25
N TRP A 96 -1.19 -11.48 24.05
CA TRP A 96 -1.31 -11.36 25.51
C TRP A 96 0.05 -11.22 26.18
N ASN A 97 1.07 -11.90 25.67
CA ASN A 97 2.43 -11.83 26.21
C ASN A 97 3.09 -10.50 25.85
N TRP A 98 2.96 -10.09 24.59
CA TRP A 98 3.45 -8.79 24.12
C TRP A 98 2.82 -7.63 24.88
N ALA A 99 1.53 -7.72 25.23
CA ALA A 99 0.88 -6.68 26.01
C ALA A 99 1.49 -6.53 27.43
N VAL A 100 1.89 -7.63 28.07
CA VAL A 100 2.57 -7.58 29.37
C VAL A 100 3.99 -7.05 29.22
N GLN A 101 4.72 -7.46 28.18
CA GLN A 101 6.05 -6.94 27.88
C GLN A 101 6.04 -5.43 27.65
N ASP A 102 5.11 -4.93 26.83
CA ASP A 102 4.98 -3.50 26.55
C ASP A 102 4.63 -2.70 27.82
N ALA A 103 3.85 -3.28 28.74
CA ALA A 103 3.55 -2.66 30.02
C ALA A 103 4.77 -2.62 30.96
N ILE A 104 5.62 -3.65 30.93
CA ILE A 104 6.89 -3.69 31.68
C ILE A 104 7.84 -2.63 31.13
N GLU A 105 7.97 -2.56 29.80
CA GLU A 105 8.80 -1.56 29.14
C GLU A 105 8.33 -0.15 29.48
N LEU A 106 7.02 0.12 29.43
CA LEU A 106 6.43 1.40 29.84
C LEU A 106 6.76 1.73 31.30
N TYR A 107 6.65 0.76 32.23
CA TYR A 107 6.97 0.97 33.64
C TYR A 107 8.44 1.33 33.86
N HIS A 108 9.36 0.60 33.24
CA HIS A 108 10.79 0.84 33.41
C HIS A 108 11.24 2.12 32.72
N HIS A 109 10.70 2.41 31.53
CA HIS A 109 10.99 3.64 30.80
C HIS A 109 10.53 4.87 31.58
N THR A 110 9.31 4.84 32.13
CA THR A 110 8.81 5.94 32.98
C THR A 110 9.56 6.04 34.32
N ALA A 111 10.13 4.95 34.81
CA ALA A 111 10.96 4.94 36.01
C ALA A 111 12.39 5.48 35.77
N THR A 112 12.94 5.36 34.56
CA THR A 112 14.30 5.80 34.22
C THR A 112 14.35 7.20 33.62
N VAL A 113 13.29 7.66 32.95
CA VAL A 113 13.29 8.96 32.28
C VAL A 113 13.19 10.12 33.30
N THR A 114 14.29 10.84 33.43
CA THR A 114 14.33 12.24 33.82
C THR A 114 13.90 13.10 32.63
N LYS A 115 12.61 13.46 32.56
CA LYS A 115 11.95 14.57 31.82
C LYS A 115 12.28 14.90 30.34
N ASP A 116 13.34 14.38 29.72
CA ASP A 116 13.92 15.00 28.51
C ASP A 116 13.81 14.17 27.22
N LEU A 117 13.05 13.06 27.21
CA LEU A 117 12.79 12.32 25.97
C LEU A 117 11.30 12.37 25.60
N PRO A 118 10.92 12.85 24.40
CA PRO A 118 9.55 12.78 23.91
C PRO A 118 9.23 11.31 23.64
N VAL A 119 8.70 10.65 24.64
CA VAL A 119 8.24 9.27 24.49
C VAL A 119 7.02 9.30 23.59
N ASN A 120 6.95 8.37 22.65
CA ASN A 120 5.73 8.10 21.88
C ASN A 120 4.70 7.38 22.78
N GLU A 121 4.38 7.97 23.94
CA GLU A 121 3.49 7.44 24.98
C GLU A 121 2.10 7.21 24.41
N GLY A 122 1.70 8.05 23.45
CA GLY A 122 0.43 7.92 22.76
C GLY A 122 0.30 6.60 22.00
N PHE A 123 1.38 6.13 21.37
CA PHE A 123 1.36 4.90 20.59
C PHE A 123 1.33 3.67 21.49
N THR A 124 2.20 3.59 22.50
CA THR A 124 2.25 2.45 23.43
C THR A 124 0.95 2.33 24.24
N LEU A 125 0.36 3.44 24.67
CA LEU A 125 -0.92 3.45 25.37
C LEU A 125 -2.09 2.99 24.48
N THR A 126 -2.10 3.38 23.21
CA THR A 126 -3.12 2.94 22.24
C THR A 126 -3.03 1.43 21.99
N HIS A 127 -1.82 0.89 21.86
CA HIS A 127 -1.61 -0.54 21.73
C HIS A 127 -2.01 -1.33 22.97
N LEU A 128 -1.83 -0.75 24.15
CA LEU A 128 -2.21 -1.35 25.40
C LEU A 128 -3.74 -1.35 25.59
N ARG A 129 -4.41 -0.26 25.17
CA ARG A 129 -5.89 -0.17 25.09
C ARG A 129 -6.49 -1.29 24.26
N ASN A 130 -5.92 -1.57 23.08
CA ASN A 130 -6.43 -2.59 22.17
C ASN A 130 -6.20 -4.04 22.63
N ARG A 131 -5.32 -4.27 23.61
CA ARG A 131 -4.95 -5.59 24.12
C ARG A 131 -5.25 -5.73 25.62
N ALA A 132 -6.27 -5.03 26.10
CA ALA A 132 -6.65 -5.04 27.51
C ALA A 132 -7.14 -6.44 27.92
N THR A 133 -6.31 -7.18 28.66
CA THR A 133 -6.66 -8.48 29.25
C THR A 133 -6.79 -8.35 30.78
N PRO A 134 -7.59 -9.21 31.44
CA PRO A 134 -7.69 -9.20 32.89
C PRO A 134 -6.35 -9.46 33.59
N GLU A 135 -5.48 -10.26 32.97
CA GLU A 135 -4.12 -10.54 33.46
C GLU A 135 -3.23 -9.30 33.40
N LEU A 136 -3.29 -8.54 32.31
CA LEU A 136 -2.57 -7.28 32.18
C LEU A 136 -2.98 -6.27 33.28
N VAL A 137 -4.28 -6.19 33.59
CA VAL A 137 -4.78 -5.33 34.68
C VAL A 137 -4.22 -5.75 36.04
N ARG A 138 -4.08 -7.07 36.27
CA ARG A 138 -3.44 -7.60 37.48
C ARG A 138 -1.96 -7.21 37.54
N CYS A 139 -1.23 -7.33 36.43
CA CYS A 139 0.16 -6.91 36.32
C CYS A 139 0.33 -5.43 36.66
N ILE A 140 -0.45 -4.54 36.05
CA ILE A 140 -0.34 -3.09 36.25
C ILE A 140 -0.70 -2.68 37.69
N ARG A 141 -1.68 -3.36 38.32
CA ARG A 141 -1.98 -3.16 39.75
C ARG A 141 -0.80 -3.50 40.64
N ASN A 142 -0.08 -4.59 40.33
CA ASN A 142 1.13 -4.96 41.06
C ASN A 142 2.24 -3.92 40.85
N TYR A 143 2.42 -3.39 39.64
CA TYR A 143 3.35 -2.30 39.38
C TYR A 143 2.98 -1.00 40.09
N ALA A 144 1.70 -0.67 40.22
CA ALA A 144 1.24 0.48 40.98
C ALA A 144 1.62 0.36 42.47
N THR A 145 1.36 -0.79 43.10
CA THR A 145 1.75 -1.04 44.51
C THR A 145 3.27 -1.08 44.70
N ARG A 146 4.01 -1.51 43.68
CA ARG A 146 5.48 -1.46 43.67
C ARG A 146 5.99 -0.02 43.58
N ALA A 147 5.42 0.82 42.72
CA ALA A 147 5.78 2.23 42.60
C ALA A 147 5.57 3.01 43.91
N GLU A 148 4.51 2.69 44.67
CA GLU A 148 4.29 3.26 46.00
C GLU A 148 5.40 2.90 46.98
N LYS A 149 5.84 1.63 46.98
CA LYS A 149 6.97 1.17 47.82
C LYS A 149 8.29 1.81 47.42
N GLU A 150 8.47 2.07 46.12
CA GLU A 150 9.64 2.74 45.56
C GLU A 150 9.59 4.28 45.71
N ASN A 151 8.60 4.81 46.47
CA ASN A 151 8.38 6.23 46.76
C ASN A 151 8.20 7.12 45.53
N ARG A 152 7.52 6.61 44.48
CA ARG A 152 7.16 7.34 43.26
C ARG A 152 5.63 7.55 43.16
N PRO A 153 5.07 8.58 43.82
CA PRO A 153 3.62 8.78 43.90
C PRO A 153 2.99 9.14 42.55
N ASP A 154 3.68 9.92 41.71
CA ASP A 154 3.17 10.36 40.40
C ASP A 154 2.95 9.18 39.45
N LEU A 155 3.91 8.26 39.41
CA LEU A 155 3.83 7.02 38.63
C LEU A 155 2.77 6.07 39.20
N ALA A 156 2.68 5.94 40.53
CA ALA A 156 1.64 5.13 41.15
C ALA A 156 0.24 5.66 40.81
N GLN A 157 0.05 6.98 40.79
CA GLN A 157 -1.23 7.61 40.46
C GLN A 157 -1.59 7.43 38.98
N SER A 158 -0.64 7.57 38.06
CA SER A 158 -0.88 7.35 36.63
C SER A 158 -1.23 5.89 36.32
N LEU A 159 -0.54 4.93 36.95
CA LEU A 159 -0.84 3.50 36.80
C LEU A 159 -2.20 3.12 37.40
N LYS A 160 -2.60 3.72 38.53
CA LYS A 160 -3.95 3.55 39.08
C LYS A 160 -5.03 4.08 38.14
N ALA A 161 -4.82 5.26 37.56
CA ALA A 161 -5.72 5.81 36.56
C ALA A 161 -5.82 4.88 35.32
N LEU A 162 -4.69 4.34 34.88
CA LEU A 162 -4.64 3.38 33.78
C LEU A 162 -5.44 2.10 34.07
N VAL A 163 -5.38 1.57 35.30
CA VAL A 163 -6.17 0.40 35.71
C VAL A 163 -7.67 0.65 35.63
N VAL A 164 -8.14 1.87 35.94
CA VAL A 164 -9.56 2.23 35.79
C VAL A 164 -9.95 2.20 34.32
N ASN A 165 -9.18 2.90 33.47
CA ASN A 165 -9.44 2.97 32.04
C ASN A 165 -9.41 1.57 31.38
N MET A 166 -8.49 0.69 31.79
CA MET A 166 -8.41 -0.67 31.26
C MET A 166 -9.59 -1.57 31.60
N LYS A 167 -10.30 -1.31 32.69
CA LYS A 167 -11.55 -2.03 32.99
C LYS A 167 -12.64 -1.68 31.98
N GLU A 168 -12.66 -0.43 31.53
CA GLU A 168 -13.58 0.03 30.49
C GLU A 168 -13.15 -0.50 29.11
N TRP A 169 -11.85 -0.62 28.85
CA TRP A 169 -11.35 -1.10 27.57
C TRP A 169 -11.53 -2.62 27.36
N GLN A 170 -11.63 -3.40 28.43
CA GLN A 170 -11.86 -4.86 28.33
C GLN A 170 -13.17 -5.22 27.62
N THR A 171 -14.20 -4.36 27.70
CA THR A 171 -15.48 -4.56 27.03
C THR A 171 -15.54 -3.90 25.65
N ALA A 172 -14.57 -3.04 25.34
CA ALA A 172 -14.51 -2.31 24.07
C ALA A 172 -13.81 -3.14 22.98
N ARG A 173 -14.25 -2.96 21.73
CA ARG A 173 -13.54 -3.53 20.58
C ARG A 173 -12.23 -2.76 20.34
N PRO A 174 -11.15 -3.44 19.91
CA PRO A 174 -9.91 -2.75 19.58
C PRO A 174 -10.11 -1.79 18.40
N VAL A 175 -9.53 -0.58 18.49
CA VAL A 175 -9.66 0.49 17.50
C VAL A 175 -8.28 0.88 16.97
N ARG A 176 -8.14 1.01 15.65
CA ARG A 176 -6.92 1.53 15.03
C ARG A 176 -7.01 3.06 14.96
N VAL A 177 -6.31 3.73 15.86
CA VAL A 177 -6.16 5.19 15.85
C VAL A 177 -4.86 5.54 15.12
N GLN A 178 -4.95 6.13 13.93
CA GLN A 178 -3.77 6.55 13.18
C GLN A 178 -3.41 7.98 13.55
N ARG A 179 -2.58 8.15 14.59
CA ARG A 179 -1.96 9.44 14.92
C ARG A 179 -0.63 9.54 14.18
N PHE A 180 -0.48 10.56 13.36
CA PHE A 180 0.77 10.86 12.68
C PHE A 180 0.88 12.37 12.46
N GLU A 181 2.11 12.83 12.34
CA GLU A 181 2.44 14.21 12.00
C GLU A 181 2.71 14.27 10.49
N PRO A 182 1.86 14.94 9.69
CA PRO A 182 2.03 14.98 8.25
C PRO A 182 3.32 15.71 7.83
N SER A 183 4.17 15.04 7.07
CA SER A 183 5.38 15.62 6.45
C SER A 183 5.13 15.98 4.98
N LYS A 184 5.90 16.94 4.47
CA LYS A 184 6.01 17.31 3.06
C LYS A 184 7.45 17.12 2.58
N PRO A 185 7.66 16.65 1.34
CA PRO A 185 9.01 16.60 0.78
C PRO A 185 9.49 18.02 0.48
N GLN A 186 10.68 18.36 0.95
CA GLN A 186 11.36 19.60 0.62
C GLN A 186 12.70 19.28 -0.01
N LEU A 187 12.88 19.79 -1.23
CA LEU A 187 14.12 19.67 -1.97
C LEU A 187 14.80 21.03 -2.01
N GLN A 188 16.04 21.09 -1.54
CA GLN A 188 16.86 22.30 -1.57
C GLN A 188 18.12 22.05 -2.37
N ILE A 189 18.46 23.00 -3.25
CA ILE A 189 19.75 23.02 -3.94
C ILE A 189 20.64 23.94 -3.12
N LEU A 190 21.65 23.38 -2.48
CA LEU A 190 22.62 24.11 -1.67
C LEU A 190 23.49 25.01 -2.55
N GLU A 191 24.10 26.04 -1.97
CA GLU A 191 25.00 26.97 -2.67
C GLU A 191 26.20 26.28 -3.34
N ASN A 192 26.57 25.08 -2.86
CA ASN A 192 27.61 24.23 -3.42
C ASN A 192 27.13 23.37 -4.62
N GLY A 193 25.86 23.48 -5.03
CA GLY A 193 25.26 22.70 -6.12
C GLY A 193 24.79 21.29 -5.74
N GLN A 194 24.84 20.91 -4.45
CA GLN A 194 24.32 19.62 -3.97
C GLN A 194 22.81 19.68 -3.73
N LEU A 195 22.14 18.55 -3.96
CA LEU A 195 20.70 18.39 -3.80
C LEU A 195 20.42 17.72 -2.45
N GLU A 196 19.71 18.41 -1.57
CA GLU A 196 19.29 17.91 -0.27
C GLU A 196 17.78 17.65 -0.25
N TYR A 197 17.39 16.42 0.11
CA TYR A 197 16.00 16.03 0.35
C TYR A 197 15.76 15.94 1.86
N ALA A 198 14.73 16.64 2.34
CA ALA A 198 14.30 16.56 3.73
C ALA A 198 12.77 16.44 3.80
N GLU A 199 12.27 15.61 4.71
CA GLU A 199 10.86 15.58 5.07
C GLU A 199 10.60 16.58 6.19
N VAL A 200 9.91 17.68 5.85
CA VAL A 200 9.64 18.78 6.78
C VAL A 200 8.16 18.75 7.16
N ALA A 201 7.81 19.16 8.38
CA ALA A 201 6.42 19.25 8.82
C ALA A 201 5.58 20.13 7.88
N ARG A 202 4.33 19.73 7.65
CA ARG A 202 3.41 20.44 6.74
C ARG A 202 2.80 21.68 7.41
N ASP A 203 2.77 22.80 6.69
CA ASP A 203 2.22 24.05 7.20
C ASP A 203 0.69 23.95 7.36
N GLY A 204 0.19 24.27 8.56
CA GLY A 204 -1.24 24.30 8.86
C GLY A 204 -1.90 22.92 9.05
N VAL A 205 -1.13 21.83 9.00
CA VAL A 205 -1.64 20.46 9.11
C VAL A 205 -0.79 19.67 10.11
N ALA A 206 -1.03 19.90 11.40
CA ALA A 206 -0.34 19.21 12.49
C ALA A 206 -0.93 17.82 12.78
N ASP A 207 -2.26 17.69 12.73
CA ASP A 207 -2.97 16.48 13.16
C ASP A 207 -3.59 15.70 11.98
N SER A 208 -3.80 14.40 12.19
CA SER A 208 -4.52 13.51 11.27
C SER A 208 -5.90 14.05 10.85
N ILE A 209 -6.58 14.78 11.73
CA ILE A 209 -7.91 15.36 11.44
C ILE A 209 -7.78 16.50 10.43
N ASN A 210 -6.81 17.41 10.63
CA ASN A 210 -6.57 18.54 9.73
C ASN A 210 -6.12 18.05 8.36
N TYR A 211 -5.42 16.91 8.32
CA TYR A 211 -5.02 16.27 7.07
C TYR A 211 -6.25 15.86 6.24
N VAL A 212 -7.28 15.28 6.85
CA VAL A 212 -8.53 14.92 6.15
C VAL A 212 -9.24 16.17 5.62
N GLU A 213 -9.22 17.27 6.37
CA GLU A 213 -9.81 18.54 5.91
C GLU A 213 -9.04 19.13 4.71
N GLU A 214 -7.72 18.97 4.67
CA GLU A 214 -6.91 19.32 3.51
C GLU A 214 -7.21 18.44 2.29
N MET A 215 -7.39 17.13 2.49
CA MET A 215 -7.79 16.21 1.42
C MET A 215 -9.14 16.62 0.81
N ALA A 216 -10.09 17.06 1.66
CA ALA A 216 -11.40 17.53 1.25
C ALA A 216 -11.38 18.90 0.54
N ARG A 217 -10.43 19.78 0.88
CA ARG A 217 -10.28 21.11 0.27
C ARG A 217 -9.97 21.05 -1.22
N GLY A 218 -9.30 19.99 -1.68
CA GLY A 218 -9.00 19.77 -3.09
C GLY A 218 -8.09 20.83 -3.71
N LEU A 219 -8.01 20.82 -5.04
CA LEU A 219 -7.23 21.79 -5.81
C LEU A 219 -8.05 23.07 -5.98
N LYS A 220 -7.54 24.18 -5.44
CA LYS A 220 -7.99 25.51 -5.85
C LYS A 220 -7.18 25.91 -7.06
N TYR A 221 -7.79 25.87 -8.24
CA TYR A 221 -7.25 26.62 -9.37
C TYR A 221 -7.37 28.09 -9.01
N ASN A 222 -6.25 28.73 -8.65
CA ASN A 222 -6.18 30.18 -8.70
C ASN A 222 -6.25 30.55 -10.18
N ALA A 223 -7.45 30.68 -10.72
CA ALA A 223 -7.64 31.38 -11.97
C ALA A 223 -7.19 32.82 -11.69
N VAL A 224 -5.92 33.10 -11.95
CA VAL A 224 -5.42 34.47 -12.03
C VAL A 224 -6.02 35.04 -13.30
N MET A 225 -7.32 35.34 -13.25
CA MET A 225 -7.94 36.28 -14.16
C MET A 225 -7.34 37.62 -13.76
N LYS A 226 -6.18 37.96 -14.32
CA LYS A 226 -5.75 39.36 -14.37
C LYS A 226 -6.88 40.08 -15.07
N SER A 227 -7.73 40.77 -14.31
CA SER A 227 -8.63 41.79 -14.82
C SER A 227 -7.75 42.95 -15.30
N GLY A 228 -7.11 42.76 -16.45
CA GLY A 228 -6.59 43.87 -17.23
C GLY A 228 -7.78 44.60 -17.80
N GLU A 229 -7.92 45.88 -17.45
CA GLU A 229 -8.81 46.79 -18.14
C GLU A 229 -8.47 46.76 -19.63
N PHE A 230 -9.25 46.01 -20.42
CA PHE A 230 -9.26 46.14 -21.87
C PHE A 230 -10.46 46.99 -22.25
N GLY A 231 -10.16 48.17 -22.77
CA GLY A 231 -11.11 49.10 -23.33
C GLY A 231 -12.02 48.45 -24.36
N VAL A 232 -13.27 48.92 -24.32
CA VAL A 232 -14.42 48.47 -25.10
C VAL A 232 -14.14 48.38 -26.59
N SER A 233 -14.29 47.18 -27.17
CA SER A 233 -14.90 47.01 -28.49
C SER A 233 -15.55 45.63 -28.58
N GLY A 234 -16.86 45.63 -28.85
CA GLY A 234 -17.74 44.51 -28.61
C GLY A 234 -17.59 43.35 -29.59
N ILE A 235 -17.46 42.14 -29.04
CA ILE A 235 -17.92 40.88 -29.65
C ILE A 235 -18.42 40.00 -28.50
N LYS A 236 -19.73 39.69 -28.48
CA LYS A 236 -20.31 38.69 -27.57
C LYS A 236 -19.69 37.32 -27.89
N LYS A 237 -18.76 36.84 -27.08
CA LYS A 237 -18.37 35.42 -27.07
C LYS A 237 -19.23 34.68 -26.03
N LYS A 238 -20.03 33.72 -26.50
CA LYS A 238 -20.68 32.70 -25.67
C LYS A 238 -19.61 31.98 -24.83
N PRO A 239 -19.90 31.55 -23.59
CA PRO A 239 -18.99 30.67 -22.85
C PRO A 239 -18.95 29.33 -23.59
N SER A 240 -17.82 29.03 -24.23
CA SER A 240 -17.55 27.69 -24.76
C SER A 240 -17.40 26.77 -23.56
N GLY A 241 -18.36 25.85 -23.39
CA GLY A 241 -18.20 24.71 -22.50
C GLY A 241 -16.94 23.96 -22.89
N PHE A 242 -16.07 23.71 -21.92
CA PHE A 242 -14.88 22.90 -22.11
C PHE A 242 -15.28 21.45 -21.82
N GLU A 243 -15.48 20.67 -22.87
CA GLU A 243 -15.53 19.21 -22.77
C GLU A 243 -14.14 18.70 -22.39
N PRO A 244 -13.99 17.90 -21.32
CA PRO A 244 -12.74 17.20 -21.06
C PRO A 244 -12.60 16.08 -22.09
N ASN A 245 -11.66 16.27 -23.02
CA ASN A 245 -11.27 15.28 -24.01
C ASN A 245 -10.85 13.97 -23.31
N PRO A 246 -11.50 12.81 -23.57
CA PRO A 246 -11.24 11.57 -22.85
C PRO A 246 -10.28 10.66 -23.62
N THR A 247 -9.13 11.14 -24.07
CA THR A 247 -8.12 10.27 -24.70
C THR A 247 -6.72 10.85 -24.54
N ASP A 248 -6.03 10.45 -23.48
CA ASP A 248 -4.56 10.36 -23.48
C ASP A 248 -4.21 8.88 -23.29
N ASN A 249 -4.52 8.09 -24.32
CA ASN A 249 -3.95 6.77 -24.50
C ASN A 249 -2.86 6.93 -25.55
N GLY A 250 -1.61 6.94 -25.11
CA GLY A 250 -0.48 6.81 -26.02
C GLY A 250 -0.55 5.49 -26.76
N SER A 251 -0.93 5.52 -28.03
CA SER A 251 -0.53 4.52 -29.01
C SER A 251 -0.65 5.10 -30.41
N THR A 252 0.46 5.02 -31.13
CA THR A 252 0.61 5.47 -32.50
C THR A 252 0.02 4.41 -33.42
N THR A 253 -0.86 4.77 -34.36
CA THR A 253 -0.90 4.26 -35.75
C THR A 253 -2.02 4.98 -36.48
N SER A 254 -1.64 5.64 -37.56
CA SER A 254 -2.47 6.40 -38.49
C SER A 254 -2.98 5.50 -39.60
N GLU A 255 -4.28 5.46 -39.88
CA GLU A 255 -4.83 5.36 -41.24
C GLU A 255 -6.22 6.05 -41.28
N ASP A 256 -6.42 6.78 -42.37
CA ASP A 256 -7.52 7.69 -42.70
C ASP A 256 -8.88 7.00 -42.89
N LEU A 257 -9.99 7.76 -42.86
CA LEU A 257 -11.04 7.76 -43.89
C LEU A 257 -12.16 8.79 -43.56
N ASP A 258 -12.41 9.66 -44.53
CA ASP A 258 -13.45 10.70 -44.59
C ASP A 258 -14.88 10.14 -44.64
N SER A 259 -15.84 10.90 -44.11
CA SER A 259 -17.14 11.14 -44.78
C SER A 259 -17.92 12.28 -44.12
N ASP A 260 -18.19 13.29 -44.93
CA ASP A 260 -19.22 14.32 -44.74
C ASP A 260 -20.61 13.68 -44.63
N GLU A 261 -21.50 14.25 -43.80
CA GLU A 261 -22.82 14.66 -44.29
C GLU A 261 -23.52 15.64 -43.33
N VAL A 262 -24.16 16.61 -43.98
CA VAL A 262 -25.00 17.69 -43.49
C VAL A 262 -26.44 17.21 -43.33
N ASP A 263 -27.19 17.63 -42.31
CA ASP A 263 -28.58 18.08 -42.50
C ASP A 263 -29.15 18.85 -41.29
N SER A 264 -30.20 19.60 -41.62
CA SER A 264 -30.81 20.80 -41.08
C SER A 264 -32.07 20.54 -40.23
N GLY A 265 -32.61 21.62 -39.65
CA GLY A 265 -33.97 21.69 -39.08
C GLY A 265 -33.98 22.18 -37.63
N GLU A 266 -33.95 23.49 -37.37
CA GLU A 266 -35.08 24.43 -37.30
C GLU A 266 -35.89 24.39 -35.99
N ASP A 267 -36.07 25.60 -35.48
CA ASP A 267 -36.66 26.02 -34.21
C ASP A 267 -38.19 25.92 -34.20
N GLU A 268 -38.79 25.82 -33.00
CA GLU A 268 -40.12 26.39 -32.71
C GLU A 268 -40.18 26.76 -31.21
N GLU A 269 -40.36 28.05 -30.93
CA GLU A 269 -40.73 28.61 -29.64
C GLU A 269 -42.25 28.56 -29.46
N VAL A 270 -42.75 28.25 -28.25
CA VAL A 270 -44.04 28.81 -27.79
C VAL A 270 -43.95 29.19 -26.30
N SER A 271 -44.45 30.39 -26.03
CA SER A 271 -44.45 31.15 -24.79
C SER A 271 -45.82 31.14 -24.08
N HIS A 272 -45.84 31.79 -22.89
CA HIS A 272 -46.99 32.25 -22.07
C HIS A 272 -47.61 31.22 -21.12
N GLU A 273 -48.06 31.53 -19.91
CA GLU A 273 -48.19 32.71 -19.01
C GLU A 273 -48.59 32.08 -17.64
N GLY A 274 -48.22 32.58 -16.46
CA GLY A 274 -48.81 33.76 -15.83
C GLY A 274 -48.80 33.60 -14.30
N SER A 275 -48.59 34.73 -13.64
CA SER A 275 -48.46 34.97 -12.18
C SER A 275 -49.81 34.99 -11.46
N THR A 276 -49.84 34.73 -10.15
CA THR A 276 -50.55 35.60 -9.19
C THR A 276 -49.95 35.52 -7.78
N ASP A 277 -49.67 36.71 -7.24
CA ASP A 277 -49.20 37.07 -5.90
C ASP A 277 -50.23 36.89 -4.77
N THR A 278 -49.74 36.79 -3.52
CA THR A 278 -50.38 37.44 -2.36
C THR A 278 -49.33 38.01 -1.39
N ASN A 279 -49.26 39.35 -1.36
CA ASN A 279 -48.74 40.27 -0.32
C ASN A 279 -49.33 39.99 1.07
N ASP A 280 -48.91 40.51 2.23
CA ASP A 280 -47.79 41.29 2.81
C ASP A 280 -48.22 41.49 4.29
N THR A 281 -47.32 41.85 5.22
CA THR A 281 -47.52 42.76 6.38
C THR A 281 -46.32 42.68 7.34
N THR A 282 -45.50 43.73 7.35
CA THR A 282 -44.65 44.20 8.48
C THR A 282 -45.46 45.29 9.25
N PRO A 283 -45.06 45.92 10.39
CA PRO A 283 -43.68 46.15 10.89
C PRO A 283 -43.49 46.24 12.44
N THR A 284 -42.24 46.15 12.91
CA THR A 284 -41.68 47.11 13.90
C THR A 284 -40.18 46.93 14.05
N GLY A 285 -39.47 48.05 14.10
CA GLY A 285 -38.01 48.12 13.99
C GLY A 285 -37.28 47.83 15.29
N VAL A 286 -36.37 46.85 15.21
CA VAL A 286 -35.10 46.83 15.91
C VAL A 286 -34.09 46.29 14.89
N THR A 287 -32.92 46.90 14.83
CA THR A 287 -31.84 46.71 13.85
C THR A 287 -31.53 45.22 13.60
N ARG A 288 -31.88 44.73 12.41
CA ARG A 288 -31.66 43.34 11.92
C ARG A 288 -30.20 42.87 12.04
N ILE A 289 -29.27 43.82 12.18
CA ILE A 289 -27.83 43.61 12.34
C ILE A 289 -27.47 43.23 13.79
N GLU A 290 -28.13 43.81 14.81
CA GLU A 290 -27.88 43.50 16.22
C GLU A 290 -28.40 42.09 16.57
N THR A 291 -29.57 41.73 16.02
CA THR A 291 -30.11 40.37 16.15
C THR A 291 -29.23 39.30 15.51
N LEU A 292 -28.54 39.63 14.41
CA LEU A 292 -27.61 38.73 13.74
C LEU A 292 -26.29 38.62 14.53
N GLY A 293 -25.78 39.73 15.05
CA GLY A 293 -24.58 39.76 15.89
C GLY A 293 -24.74 38.92 17.17
N ASP A 294 -25.91 39.00 17.81
CA ASP A 294 -26.19 38.22 19.01
C ASP A 294 -26.59 36.77 18.74
N ALA A 295 -27.08 36.46 17.54
CA ALA A 295 -27.24 35.07 17.08
C ALA A 295 -25.88 34.41 16.80
N LEU A 296 -24.93 35.15 16.21
CA LEU A 296 -23.57 34.67 15.96
C LEU A 296 -22.77 34.51 17.25
N ARG A 297 -22.93 35.42 18.22
CA ARG A 297 -22.31 35.28 19.56
C ARG A 297 -22.84 34.07 20.33
N ARG A 298 -24.16 33.82 20.26
CA ARG A 298 -24.77 32.62 20.86
C ARG A 298 -24.30 31.33 20.20
N ARG A 299 -24.11 31.32 18.87
CA ARG A 299 -23.52 30.18 18.15
C ARG A 299 -22.06 29.94 18.55
N ALA A 300 -21.25 30.99 18.68
CA ALA A 300 -19.87 30.88 19.13
C ALA A 300 -19.73 30.35 20.57
N GLN A 301 -20.66 30.73 21.47
CA GLN A 301 -20.71 30.21 22.85
C GLN A 301 -21.25 28.77 22.92
N GLN A 302 -22.08 28.35 21.96
CA GLN A 302 -22.57 26.97 21.86
C GLN A 302 -21.50 26.02 21.27
N GLU A 303 -20.62 26.54 20.40
CA GLU A 303 -19.45 25.83 19.88
C GLU A 303 -18.35 25.65 20.93
N SER A 304 -18.21 26.57 21.89
CA SER A 304 -17.23 26.45 22.99
C SER A 304 -17.63 25.47 24.10
N ASN A 305 -18.91 25.11 24.22
CA ASN A 305 -19.43 24.20 25.26
C ASN A 305 -19.77 22.79 24.73
N TRP A 306 -19.25 22.40 23.57
CA TRP A 306 -19.56 21.09 22.97
C TRP A 306 -18.69 19.97 23.57
N HIS A 307 -19.30 19.08 24.36
CA HIS A 307 -18.71 17.79 24.72
C HIS A 307 -18.82 16.81 23.55
N PRO A 308 -17.84 15.89 23.37
CA PRO A 308 -17.77 15.02 22.20
C PRO A 308 -18.78 13.87 22.29
N GLY A 309 -20.03 14.15 21.95
CA GLY A 309 -21.03 13.16 21.57
C GLY A 309 -21.01 12.99 20.05
N VAL A 310 -20.64 11.81 19.57
CA VAL A 310 -20.57 11.45 18.14
C VAL A 310 -21.93 11.65 17.48
N GLN A 311 -22.04 12.68 16.63
CA GLN A 311 -23.10 12.77 15.63
C GLN A 311 -22.47 12.79 14.24
N ALA A 312 -22.32 11.61 13.64
CA ALA A 312 -21.90 11.42 12.26
C ALA A 312 -22.71 12.27 11.27
N SER A 313 -24.00 12.52 11.57
CA SER A 313 -24.87 13.39 10.79
C SER A 313 -24.34 14.82 10.68
N SER A 314 -23.88 15.44 11.77
CA SER A 314 -23.35 16.83 11.74
C SER A 314 -22.08 16.93 10.88
N MET A 315 -21.22 15.91 10.94
CA MET A 315 -19.97 15.87 10.18
C MET A 315 -20.20 15.70 8.68
N HIS A 316 -21.15 14.85 8.29
CA HIS A 316 -21.53 14.65 6.89
C HIS A 316 -22.04 15.96 6.26
N HIS A 317 -22.89 16.70 6.99
CA HIS A 317 -23.40 18.00 6.52
C HIS A 317 -22.28 19.03 6.37
N ARG A 318 -21.34 19.09 7.31
CA ARG A 318 -20.17 19.97 7.23
C ARG A 318 -19.29 19.64 6.03
N MET A 319 -19.01 18.36 5.79
CA MET A 319 -18.17 17.93 4.67
C MET A 319 -18.84 18.18 3.31
N ASN A 320 -20.14 17.91 3.20
CA ASN A 320 -20.94 18.21 2.01
C ASN A 320 -20.92 19.72 1.69
N GLY A 321 -20.99 20.59 2.69
CA GLY A 321 -20.84 22.04 2.52
C GLY A 321 -19.47 22.49 2.00
N ILE A 322 -18.39 21.79 2.35
CA ILE A 322 -17.04 22.04 1.85
C ILE A 322 -16.93 21.59 0.39
N LEU A 323 -17.44 20.39 0.09
CA LEU A 323 -17.35 19.75 -1.23
C LEU A 323 -18.18 20.46 -2.31
N LYS A 324 -19.32 21.05 -1.95
CA LYS A 324 -20.11 21.89 -2.87
C LYS A 324 -19.39 23.16 -3.34
N LYS A 325 -18.31 23.56 -2.66
CA LYS A 325 -17.50 24.75 -3.00
C LYS A 325 -16.19 24.41 -3.72
N THR A 326 -15.83 23.13 -3.80
CA THR A 326 -14.54 22.67 -4.36
C THR A 326 -14.78 21.92 -5.65
N VAL A 327 -13.93 22.16 -6.66
CA VAL A 327 -14.11 21.60 -8.01
C VAL A 327 -13.77 20.11 -8.05
N LEU A 328 -12.76 19.68 -7.29
CA LEU A 328 -12.41 18.27 -7.10
C LEU A 328 -11.53 18.07 -5.85
N PRO A 329 -11.91 17.19 -4.89
CA PRO A 329 -11.07 16.82 -3.74
C PRO A 329 -9.83 16.01 -4.15
N HIS A 330 -8.78 16.04 -3.32
CA HIS A 330 -7.57 15.26 -3.55
C HIS A 330 -7.84 13.75 -3.53
N VAL A 331 -8.72 13.30 -2.62
CA VAL A 331 -9.19 11.92 -2.53
C VAL A 331 -10.68 11.90 -2.83
N HIS A 332 -11.10 11.15 -3.84
CA HIS A 332 -12.49 11.06 -4.26
C HIS A 332 -12.84 9.66 -4.79
N ILE A 333 -14.13 9.33 -4.72
CA ILE A 333 -14.69 8.11 -5.29
C ILE A 333 -15.28 8.43 -6.65
N ARG A 334 -15.10 7.52 -7.60
CA ARG A 334 -15.73 7.59 -8.92
C ARG A 334 -16.72 6.46 -9.11
N LYS A 335 -17.86 6.78 -9.71
CA LYS A 335 -18.91 5.82 -10.11
C LYS A 335 -18.94 5.68 -11.63
N PRO A 336 -19.34 4.50 -12.16
CA PRO A 336 -19.58 4.38 -13.60
C PRO A 336 -20.67 5.37 -14.02
N SER A 337 -20.54 5.96 -15.21
CA SER A 337 -21.57 6.85 -15.75
C SER A 337 -22.82 6.04 -16.11
N ASP A 338 -24.00 6.63 -15.93
CA ASP A 338 -25.27 6.04 -16.33
C ASP A 338 -25.41 5.95 -17.86
N VAL A 339 -24.69 6.82 -18.58
CA VAL A 339 -24.70 6.88 -20.05
C VAL A 339 -23.67 5.91 -20.67
N ASP A 340 -22.49 5.79 -20.05
CA ASP A 340 -21.43 4.88 -20.50
C ASP A 340 -20.68 4.26 -19.30
N PRO A 341 -20.82 2.94 -19.06
CA PRO A 341 -20.20 2.27 -17.91
C PRO A 341 -18.66 2.22 -17.97
N THR A 342 -18.04 2.50 -19.12
CA THR A 342 -16.57 2.58 -19.26
C THR A 342 -16.01 3.86 -18.63
N ILE A 343 -16.81 4.93 -18.57
CA ILE A 343 -16.43 6.22 -18.02
C ILE A 343 -16.70 6.24 -16.51
N ARG A 344 -15.73 6.72 -15.73
CA ARG A 344 -15.83 6.86 -14.27
C ARG A 344 -15.92 8.33 -13.88
N LEU A 345 -17.09 8.77 -13.44
CA LEU A 345 -17.38 10.15 -13.05
C LEU A 345 -17.23 10.34 -11.54
N TYR A 346 -16.90 11.57 -11.13
CA TYR A 346 -16.80 11.95 -9.72
C TYR A 346 -18.16 11.85 -9.03
N ASP A 347 -18.23 11.06 -7.94
CA ASP A 347 -19.42 10.98 -7.11
C ASP A 347 -19.24 11.75 -5.81
N VAL A 348 -20.04 12.82 -5.65
CA VAL A 348 -20.03 13.68 -4.48
C VAL A 348 -20.47 12.93 -3.23
N GLU A 349 -21.53 12.12 -3.31
CA GLU A 349 -22.13 11.48 -2.14
C GLU A 349 -21.19 10.44 -1.52
N SER A 350 -20.66 9.52 -2.34
CA SER A 350 -19.73 8.51 -1.86
C SER A 350 -18.43 9.15 -1.37
N THR A 351 -17.98 10.24 -1.99
CA THR A 351 -16.81 10.99 -1.52
C THR A 351 -17.08 11.67 -0.17
N CYS A 352 -18.26 12.25 0.04
CA CYS A 352 -18.66 12.81 1.33
C CYS A 352 -18.64 11.72 2.42
N MET A 353 -19.18 10.55 2.12
CA MET A 353 -19.20 9.40 3.03
C MET A 353 -17.79 8.93 3.37
N LEU A 354 -16.93 8.74 2.38
CA LEU A 354 -15.53 8.36 2.57
C LEU A 354 -14.80 9.35 3.48
N LEU A 355 -14.86 10.65 3.17
CA LEU A 355 -14.16 11.68 3.95
C LEU A 355 -14.72 11.82 5.37
N SER A 356 -16.01 11.58 5.56
CA SER A 356 -16.63 11.53 6.89
C SER A 356 -16.09 10.36 7.70
N CYS A 357 -16.01 9.17 7.10
CA CYS A 357 -15.42 7.99 7.73
C CYS A 357 -13.92 8.18 8.02
N MET A 358 -13.16 8.78 7.10
CA MET A 358 -11.74 9.10 7.33
C MET A 358 -11.55 10.05 8.50
N ARG A 359 -12.40 11.07 8.62
CA ARG A 359 -12.36 12.00 9.75
C ARG A 359 -12.73 11.31 11.06
N GLU A 360 -13.71 10.42 11.05
CA GLU A 360 -14.08 9.61 12.21
C GLU A 360 -12.90 8.74 12.67
N MET A 361 -12.28 7.98 11.75
CA MET A 361 -11.08 7.16 12.03
C MET A 361 -9.88 7.97 12.55
N ALA A 362 -9.76 9.23 12.15
CA ALA A 362 -8.71 10.12 12.64
C ALA A 362 -9.01 10.68 14.05
N SER A 363 -10.27 10.67 14.49
CA SER A 363 -10.72 11.28 15.74
C SER A 363 -10.88 10.32 16.92
N THR A 364 -11.27 9.07 16.64
CA THR A 364 -11.49 7.99 17.62
C THR A 364 -10.20 7.29 17.98
#